data_AF-A0A4R6RJQ6-F1
#
_entry.id   AF-A0A4R6RJQ6-F1
#
_cell.length_a   1.000
_cell.length_b   1.000
_cell.length_c   1.000
_cell.angle_alpha   90.00
_cell.angle_beta   90.00
_cell.angle_gamma   90.00
#
_symmetry.space_group_name_H-M   'P 1'
#
loop_
_entity.id
_entity.type
_entity.pdbx_description
1 polymer ?
#
loop_
_entity_poly.entity_id
_entity_poly.type
_entity_poly.pdbx_seq_one_letter_code
_entity_poly.pdbx_strand_id
1 'polypeptide(L)'
;MKSIVLAAAMVLATAPFAAADSPAPAIPGSFDPIQRIFVPAQPQTAPAAAPVSVAGQVSYSFAITVASTIPTSTPIECAVQLTHIGATGGVYFESASTTATRSGTKANCTVKVPYLWAQANNQGFVQPQITLFAGEKRQLVHTLAPFLLPGNNQTRSFSQTLRF
;
A
#
# COMPACT_ATOMS: atom_id res chain seq x y z
N MET A 1 43.24 14.80 -13.24
CA MET A 1 42.03 14.37 -13.95
C MET A 1 41.62 15.51 -14.88
N LYS A 2 41.59 15.28 -16.20
CA LYS A 2 41.39 16.31 -17.24
C LYS A 2 39.90 16.44 -17.56
N SER A 3 39.32 17.63 -17.36
CA SER A 3 37.94 17.94 -17.75
C SER A 3 37.89 18.39 -19.21
N ILE A 4 37.08 17.70 -20.02
CA ILE A 4 36.76 18.06 -21.40
C ILE A 4 35.35 18.67 -21.38
N VAL A 5 35.25 19.94 -21.77
CA VAL A 5 33.99 20.68 -21.93
C VAL A 5 33.59 20.57 -23.40
N LEU A 6 32.51 19.84 -23.68
CA LEU A 6 31.95 19.68 -25.01
C LEU A 6 30.84 20.72 -25.21
N ALA A 7 31.10 21.75 -26.01
CA ALA A 7 30.12 22.77 -26.39
C ALA A 7 29.33 22.29 -27.62
N ALA A 8 28.05 21.97 -27.44
CA ALA A 8 27.14 21.61 -28.53
C ALA A 8 26.46 22.87 -29.08
N ALA A 9 26.69 23.17 -30.36
CA ALA A 9 26.04 24.25 -31.09
C ALA A 9 24.61 23.83 -31.48
N MET A 10 23.62 24.54 -30.94
CA MET A 10 22.20 24.36 -31.27
C MET A 10 21.84 25.20 -32.50
N VAL A 11 21.49 24.55 -33.60
CA VAL A 11 20.92 25.19 -34.80
C VAL A 11 19.41 25.24 -34.63
N LEU A 12 18.84 26.46 -34.54
CA LEU A 12 17.38 26.66 -34.54
C LEU A 12 16.86 26.67 -35.98
N ALA A 13 16.12 25.63 -36.36
CA ALA A 13 15.34 25.61 -37.58
C ALA A 13 13.95 26.19 -37.32
N THR A 14 13.61 27.32 -37.96
CA THR A 14 12.26 27.91 -37.92
C THR A 14 11.40 27.30 -39.02
N ALA A 15 10.46 26.42 -38.64
CA ALA A 15 9.45 25.90 -39.56
C ALA A 15 8.34 26.95 -39.80
N PRO A 16 7.80 27.06 -41.04
CA PRO A 16 6.66 27.92 -41.32
C PRO A 16 5.38 27.32 -40.72
N PHE A 17 4.72 28.10 -39.85
CA PHE A 17 3.42 27.73 -39.30
C PHE A 17 2.33 27.99 -40.34
N ALA A 18 1.79 26.93 -40.93
CA ALA A 18 0.50 27.00 -41.58
C ALA A 18 -0.59 27.12 -40.51
N ALA A 19 -1.38 28.18 -40.52
CA ALA A 19 -2.54 28.32 -39.67
C ALA A 19 -3.57 27.27 -40.08
N ALA A 20 -3.67 26.18 -39.31
CA ALA A 20 -4.76 25.24 -39.48
C ALA A 20 -6.05 25.95 -39.07
N ASP A 21 -7.01 26.05 -40.00
CA ASP A 21 -8.38 26.44 -39.68
C ASP A 21 -8.91 25.47 -38.63
N SER A 22 -8.97 25.93 -37.38
CA SER A 22 -9.53 25.15 -36.30
C SER A 22 -11.04 25.05 -36.56
N PRO A 23 -11.61 23.85 -36.73
CA PRO A 23 -13.05 23.71 -36.92
C PRO A 23 -13.77 24.41 -35.77
N ALA A 24 -14.82 25.16 -36.11
CA ALA A 24 -15.63 25.85 -35.13
C ALA A 24 -16.11 24.85 -34.05
N PRO A 25 -16.14 25.23 -32.76
CA PRO A 25 -16.56 24.33 -31.69
C PRO A 25 -17.99 23.83 -31.96
N ALA A 26 -18.12 22.55 -32.32
CA ALA A 26 -19.43 21.92 -32.46
C ALA A 26 -19.98 21.65 -31.05
N ILE A 27 -21.22 22.07 -30.78
CA ILE A 27 -21.92 21.72 -29.54
C ILE A 27 -22.41 20.27 -29.69
N PRO A 28 -21.93 19.31 -28.89
CA PRO A 28 -22.42 17.94 -28.96
C PRO A 28 -23.88 17.88 -28.52
N GLY A 29 -24.73 17.25 -29.33
CA GLY A 29 -26.16 17.09 -29.07
C GLY A 29 -26.90 16.56 -30.29
N SER A 30 -28.21 16.40 -30.16
CA SER A 30 -29.09 15.98 -31.25
C SER A 30 -30.21 17.00 -31.45
N PHE A 31 -30.60 17.19 -32.71
CA PHE A 31 -31.74 18.02 -33.05
C PHE A 31 -32.99 17.15 -33.15
N ASP A 32 -34.04 17.48 -32.39
CA ASP A 32 -35.36 16.87 -32.54
C ASP A 32 -36.12 17.58 -33.67
N PRO A 33 -36.38 16.91 -34.82
CA PRO A 33 -37.01 17.54 -35.97
C PRO A 33 -38.51 17.80 -35.78
N ILE A 34 -39.18 17.12 -34.85
CA ILE A 34 -40.61 17.28 -34.57
C ILE A 34 -40.81 18.49 -33.67
N GLN A 35 -40.04 18.56 -32.60
CA GLN A 35 -40.14 19.65 -31.62
C GLN A 35 -39.34 20.89 -32.03
N ARG A 36 -38.43 20.76 -33.01
CA ARG A 36 -37.49 21.80 -33.44
C ARG A 36 -36.61 22.32 -32.31
N ILE A 37 -36.27 21.44 -31.36
CA ILE A 37 -35.43 21.76 -30.21
C ILE A 37 -34.11 21.02 -30.35
N PHE A 38 -33.01 21.75 -30.12
CA PHE A 38 -31.70 21.13 -29.94
C PHE A 38 -31.60 20.60 -28.51
N VAL A 39 -31.35 19.32 -28.35
CA VAL A 39 -31.10 18.66 -27.07
C VAL A 39 -29.59 18.51 -26.93
N PRO A 40 -28.93 19.28 -26.05
CA PRO A 40 -27.52 19.10 -25.78
C PRO A 40 -27.28 17.66 -25.34
N ALA A 41 -26.19 17.06 -25.82
CA ALA A 41 -25.77 15.76 -25.32
C ALA A 41 -25.55 15.92 -23.82
N GLN A 42 -26.34 15.21 -23.01
CA GLN A 42 -26.06 15.19 -21.59
C GLN A 42 -24.65 14.63 -21.41
N PRO A 43 -23.81 15.23 -20.55
CA PRO A 43 -22.53 14.64 -20.20
C PRO A 43 -22.80 13.20 -19.79
N GLN A 44 -22.35 12.25 -20.62
CA GLN A 44 -22.48 10.86 -20.28
C GLN A 44 -21.52 10.66 -19.12
N THR A 45 -22.04 10.65 -17.90
CA THR A 45 -21.25 10.40 -16.70
C THR A 45 -20.59 9.06 -16.95
N ALA A 46 -19.26 9.08 -17.13
CA ALA A 46 -18.52 7.84 -17.29
C ALA A 46 -18.90 6.93 -16.11
N PRO A 47 -19.26 5.66 -16.35
CA PRO A 47 -19.56 4.75 -15.26
C PRO A 47 -18.39 4.79 -14.28
N ALA A 48 -18.70 4.95 -12.99
CA ALA A 48 -17.69 4.95 -11.96
C ALA A 48 -16.86 3.67 -12.11
N ALA A 49 -15.52 3.83 -12.11
CA ALA A 49 -14.63 2.69 -12.21
C ALA A 49 -15.00 1.66 -11.13
N ALA A 50 -15.14 0.40 -11.54
CA ALA A 50 -15.47 -0.67 -10.61
C ALA A 50 -14.42 -0.71 -9.49
N PRO A 51 -14.84 -0.96 -8.23
CA PRO A 51 -13.90 -1.08 -7.13
C PRO A 51 -12.91 -2.21 -7.42
N VAL A 52 -11.62 -1.91 -7.29
CA VAL A 52 -10.55 -2.90 -7.40
C VAL A 52 -10.40 -3.56 -6.03
N SER A 53 -10.30 -4.89 -5.99
CA SER A 53 -9.97 -5.63 -4.77
C SER A 53 -8.49 -6.02 -4.79
N VAL A 54 -7.81 -5.84 -3.67
CA VAL A 54 -6.41 -6.25 -3.51
C VAL A 54 -6.36 -7.40 -2.51
N ALA A 55 -5.75 -8.50 -2.93
CA ALA A 55 -5.60 -9.71 -2.12
C ALA A 55 -4.12 -10.12 -2.06
N GLY A 56 -3.69 -10.63 -0.91
CA GLY A 56 -2.32 -11.08 -0.72
C GLY A 56 -2.03 -11.67 0.65
N GLN A 57 -0.75 -11.86 0.93
CA GLN A 57 -0.23 -12.29 2.21
C GLN A 57 1.08 -11.56 2.51
N VAL A 58 1.23 -11.11 3.75
CA VAL A 58 2.48 -10.55 4.27
C VAL A 58 3.02 -11.48 5.35
N SER A 59 4.32 -11.80 5.29
CA SER A 59 4.98 -12.68 6.26
C SER A 59 5.96 -11.88 7.11
N TYR A 60 5.85 -12.02 8.43
CA TYR A 60 6.72 -11.39 9.42
C TYR A 60 7.48 -12.46 10.19
N SER A 61 8.81 -12.44 10.11
CA SER A 61 9.67 -13.32 10.90
C SER A 61 10.28 -12.54 12.06
N PHE A 62 10.14 -13.08 13.27
CA PHE A 62 10.65 -12.46 14.49
C PHE A 62 11.77 -13.31 15.06
N ALA A 63 12.92 -12.69 15.28
CA ALA A 63 13.99 -13.23 16.10
C ALA A 63 13.98 -12.54 17.46
N ILE A 64 13.57 -13.28 18.49
CA ILE A 64 13.35 -12.79 19.86
C ILE A 64 14.48 -13.28 20.77
N THR A 65 15.12 -12.36 21.48
CA THR A 65 15.99 -12.71 22.61
C THR A 65 15.25 -12.45 23.92
N VAL A 66 15.06 -13.50 24.72
CA VAL A 66 14.32 -13.51 25.99
C VAL A 66 15.30 -13.34 27.15
N ALA A 67 15.10 -12.31 27.96
CA ALA A 67 15.84 -12.12 29.21
C ALA A 67 15.56 -13.25 30.22
N SER A 68 16.52 -13.53 31.12
CA SER A 68 16.51 -14.68 32.04
C SER A 68 15.38 -14.67 33.09
N THR A 69 14.61 -13.59 33.20
CA THR A 69 13.53 -13.42 34.18
C THR A 69 12.22 -14.09 33.76
N ILE A 70 12.05 -14.50 32.50
CA ILE A 70 10.82 -15.16 32.03
C ILE A 70 10.98 -16.68 32.11
N PRO A 71 10.11 -17.40 32.86
CA PRO A 71 10.10 -18.86 32.90
C PRO A 71 10.04 -19.47 31.50
N THR A 72 10.78 -20.55 31.27
CA THR A 72 10.81 -21.24 29.96
C THR A 72 9.46 -21.79 29.53
N SER A 73 8.56 -22.05 30.48
CA SER A 73 7.18 -22.49 30.26
C SER A 73 6.23 -21.38 29.82
N THR A 74 6.59 -20.11 29.96
CA THR A 74 5.71 -19.00 29.57
C THR A 74 5.62 -18.92 28.04
N PRO A 75 4.42 -19.06 27.46
CA PRO A 75 4.25 -18.92 26.01
C PRO A 75 4.53 -17.48 25.59
N ILE A 76 5.18 -17.34 24.45
CA ILE A 76 5.40 -16.05 23.79
C ILE A 76 4.53 -16.04 22.54
N GLU A 77 3.60 -15.10 22.45
CA GLU A 77 2.75 -14.93 21.28
C GLU A 77 3.22 -13.72 20.47
N CYS A 78 3.27 -13.89 19.16
CA CYS A 78 3.59 -12.83 18.21
C CYS A 78 2.34 -12.53 17.41
N ALA A 79 1.82 -11.32 17.55
CA ALA A 79 0.68 -10.82 16.81
C ALA A 79 1.12 -9.70 15.87
N VAL A 80 0.49 -9.66 14.70
CA VAL A 80 0.65 -8.57 13.75
C VAL A 80 -0.74 -8.07 13.37
N GLN A 81 -0.89 -6.75 13.39
CA GLN A 81 -2.04 -6.05 12.84
C GLN A 81 -1.57 -5.22 11.65
N LEU A 82 -2.25 -5.35 10.52
CA LEU A 82 -2.11 -4.49 9.36
C LEU A 82 -3.26 -3.49 9.36
N THR A 83 -2.94 -2.21 9.27
CA THR A 83 -3.91 -1.16 9.02
C THR A 83 -3.65 -0.60 7.64
N HIS A 84 -4.64 -0.64 6.76
CA HIS A 84 -4.57 -0.01 5.45
C HIS A 84 -5.57 1.14 5.36
N ILE A 85 -5.10 2.29 4.88
CA ILE A 85 -5.94 3.45 4.61
C ILE A 85 -6.00 3.59 3.08
N GLY A 86 -7.14 3.24 2.49
CA GLY A 86 -7.39 3.35 1.06
C GLY A 86 -7.61 4.81 0.64
N ALA A 87 -7.44 5.15 -0.64
CA ALA A 87 -7.49 6.56 -1.06
C ALA A 87 -8.88 7.22 -0.94
N THR A 88 -9.95 6.44 -0.78
CA THR A 88 -11.31 6.94 -0.49
C THR A 88 -11.57 7.15 1.00
N GLY A 89 -10.55 6.97 1.86
CA GLY A 89 -10.67 7.06 3.32
C GLY A 89 -11.18 5.78 3.98
N GLY A 90 -11.41 4.70 3.22
CA GLY A 90 -11.71 3.39 3.77
C GLY A 90 -10.55 2.87 4.62
N VAL A 91 -10.85 2.37 5.82
CA VAL A 91 -9.85 1.78 6.72
C VAL A 91 -10.09 0.27 6.80
N TYR A 92 -9.05 -0.50 6.54
CA TYR A 92 -9.07 -1.95 6.53
C TYR A 92 -8.10 -2.49 7.57
N PHE A 93 -8.54 -3.51 8.29
CA PHE A 93 -7.76 -4.15 9.34
C PHE A 93 -7.65 -5.65 9.07
N GLU A 94 -6.44 -6.17 9.21
CA GLU A 94 -6.18 -7.61 9.16
C GLU A 94 -5.24 -7.94 10.29
N SER A 95 -5.42 -9.10 10.91
CA SER A 95 -4.55 -9.53 12.00
C SER A 95 -4.32 -11.02 11.97
N ALA A 96 -3.11 -11.42 12.36
CA ALA A 96 -2.80 -12.82 12.64
C ALA A 96 -1.85 -12.91 13.82
N SER A 97 -1.87 -14.05 14.51
CA SER A 97 -0.91 -14.35 15.56
C SER A 97 -0.39 -15.77 15.48
N THR A 98 0.75 -16.01 16.13
CA THR A 98 1.34 -17.33 16.27
C THR A 98 2.16 -17.41 17.55
N THR A 99 2.21 -18.60 18.14
CA THR A 99 3.08 -18.86 19.30
C THR A 99 4.51 -19.09 18.85
N ALA A 100 5.46 -18.42 19.48
CA ALA A 100 6.88 -18.57 19.19
C ALA A 100 7.41 -19.93 19.66
N THR A 101 8.30 -20.51 18.85
CA THR A 101 9.10 -21.66 19.24
C THR A 101 10.31 -21.16 20.04
N ARG A 102 10.41 -21.58 21.31
CA ARG A 102 11.48 -21.17 22.23
C ARG A 102 12.57 -22.22 22.34
N SER A 103 13.82 -21.78 22.36
CA SER A 103 15.02 -22.57 22.64
C SER A 103 15.96 -21.76 23.54
N GLY A 104 15.94 -22.07 24.85
CA GLY A 104 16.69 -21.32 25.87
C GLY A 104 16.27 -19.85 25.96
N THR A 105 17.22 -18.95 25.70
CA THR A 105 17.03 -17.49 25.67
C THR A 105 16.61 -16.96 24.30
N LYS A 106 16.39 -17.82 23.31
CA LYS A 106 15.94 -17.42 21.97
C LYS A 106 14.53 -17.92 21.72
N ALA A 107 13.71 -17.12 21.05
CA ALA A 107 12.42 -17.54 20.53
C ALA A 107 12.26 -17.03 19.10
N ASN A 108 11.61 -17.81 18.25
CA ASN A 108 11.32 -17.41 16.88
C ASN A 108 9.84 -17.65 16.58
N CYS A 109 9.22 -16.73 15.85
CA CYS A 109 7.87 -16.87 15.34
C CYS A 109 7.81 -16.32 13.91
N THR A 110 6.90 -16.89 13.11
CA THR A 110 6.62 -16.42 11.76
C THR A 110 5.12 -16.21 11.62
N VAL A 111 4.70 -14.95 11.55
CA VAL A 111 3.29 -14.57 11.42
C VAL A 111 2.98 -14.30 9.96
N LYS A 112 2.00 -15.01 9.41
CA LYS A 112 1.50 -14.79 8.05
C LYS A 112 0.13 -14.13 8.15
N VAL A 113 0.02 -12.90 7.68
CA VAL A 113 -1.24 -12.15 7.67
C VAL A 113 -1.81 -12.20 6.25
N PRO A 114 -2.81 -13.04 5.96
CA PRO A 114 -3.58 -12.92 4.73
C PRO A 114 -4.38 -11.61 4.78
N TYR A 115 -4.59 -10.99 3.62
CA TYR A 115 -5.45 -9.82 3.51
C TYR A 115 -6.31 -9.88 2.25
N LEU A 116 -7.53 -9.37 2.37
CA LEU A 116 -8.45 -9.17 1.25
C LEU A 116 -9.18 -7.83 1.44
N TRP A 117 -8.70 -6.79 0.78
CA TRP A 117 -9.28 -5.45 0.89
C TRP A 117 -10.09 -5.13 -0.35
N ALA A 118 -11.41 -5.27 -0.23
CA ALA A 118 -12.34 -4.85 -1.25
C ALA A 118 -12.33 -3.33 -1.37
N GLN A 119 -12.25 -2.81 -2.59
CA GLN A 119 -12.20 -1.38 -2.87
C GLN A 119 -10.92 -0.66 -2.38
N ALA A 120 -9.91 -1.41 -1.90
CA ALA A 120 -8.57 -0.85 -1.79
C ALA A 120 -8.09 -0.59 -3.21
N ASN A 121 -8.04 0.67 -3.61
CA ASN A 121 -7.25 1.01 -4.79
C ASN A 121 -5.77 0.70 -4.50
N ASN A 122 -4.94 0.54 -5.53
CA ASN A 122 -3.49 0.36 -5.37
C ASN A 122 -2.78 1.63 -4.85
N GLN A 123 -3.54 2.55 -4.23
CA GLN A 123 -3.13 3.85 -3.76
C GLN A 123 -3.36 3.89 -2.25
N GLY A 124 -2.27 3.87 -1.49
CA GLY A 124 -2.34 3.92 -0.04
C GLY A 124 -1.16 3.19 0.58
N PHE A 125 -1.06 3.32 1.90
CA PHE A 125 -0.03 2.68 2.68
C PHE A 125 -0.64 1.64 3.62
N VAL A 126 0.15 0.63 3.92
CA VAL A 126 -0.11 -0.36 4.94
C VAL A 126 0.80 -0.03 6.12
N GLN A 127 0.19 0.20 7.27
CA GLN A 127 0.85 0.48 8.53
C GLN A 127 0.82 -0.80 9.38
N PRO A 128 1.96 -1.50 9.54
CA PRO A 128 2.03 -2.65 10.42
C PRO A 128 2.19 -2.21 11.87
N GLN A 129 1.52 -2.91 12.76
CA GLN A 129 1.77 -2.91 14.19
C GLN A 129 2.05 -4.34 14.63
N ILE A 130 3.18 -4.53 15.31
CA ILE A 130 3.59 -5.77 15.92
C ILE A 130 3.29 -5.69 17.40
N THR A 131 2.75 -6.79 17.94
CA THR A 131 2.59 -6.96 19.38
C THR A 131 3.18 -8.29 19.80
N LEU A 132 4.07 -8.27 20.78
CA LEU A 132 4.65 -9.45 21.41
C LEU A 132 4.07 -9.60 22.80
N PHE A 133 3.48 -10.75 23.10
CA PHE A 133 2.96 -11.09 24.43
C PHE A 133 3.84 -12.14 25.09
N ALA A 134 4.11 -12.00 26.38
CA ALA A 134 4.79 -13.00 27.20
C ALA A 134 3.96 -13.27 28.46
N GLY A 135 3.09 -14.28 28.39
CA GLY A 135 2.03 -14.50 29.38
C GLY A 135 0.98 -13.38 29.39
N GLU A 136 0.22 -13.26 30.49
CA GLU A 136 -0.98 -12.40 30.54
C GLU A 136 -0.70 -10.91 30.80
N LYS A 137 0.49 -10.55 31.30
CA LYS A 137 0.75 -9.21 31.84
C LYS A 137 1.81 -8.41 31.09
N ARG A 138 2.48 -9.01 30.10
CA ARG A 138 3.64 -8.41 29.45
C ARG A 138 3.41 -8.31 27.96
N GLN A 139 3.32 -7.07 27.48
CA GLN A 139 3.10 -6.73 26.08
C GLN A 139 4.17 -5.75 25.63
N LEU A 140 4.78 -6.00 24.47
CA LEU A 140 5.60 -5.03 23.76
C LEU A 140 4.92 -4.70 22.42
N VAL A 141 4.65 -3.43 22.18
CA VAL A 141 4.06 -2.94 20.92
C VAL A 141 5.11 -2.20 20.13
N HIS A 142 5.18 -2.48 18.83
CA HIS A 142 6.08 -1.81 17.91
C HIS A 142 5.39 -1.48 16.60
N THR A 143 5.44 -0.22 16.20
CA THR A 143 4.87 0.26 14.93
C THR A 143 5.99 0.32 13.90
N LEU A 144 5.81 -0.37 12.77
CA LEU A 144 6.83 -0.42 11.71
C LEU A 144 6.71 0.75 10.73
N ALA A 145 7.68 0.91 9.83
CA ALA A 145 7.53 1.84 8.72
C ALA A 145 6.38 1.39 7.79
N PRO A 146 5.53 2.32 7.33
CA PRO A 146 4.49 1.99 6.36
C PRO A 146 5.09 1.59 5.01
N PHE A 147 4.35 0.79 4.23
CA PHE A 147 4.74 0.39 2.88
C PHE A 147 3.58 0.48 1.88
N LEU A 148 3.89 0.56 0.57
CA LEU A 148 2.89 0.68 -0.49
C LEU A 148 2.36 -0.67 -0.96
N LEU A 149 1.12 -0.69 -1.44
CA LEU A 149 0.55 -1.82 -2.19
C LEU A 149 1.02 -1.84 -3.66
N PRO A 150 1.05 -3.02 -4.33
CA PRO A 150 0.81 -4.34 -3.76
C PRO A 150 2.04 -4.85 -3.00
N GLY A 151 1.82 -5.25 -1.73
CA GLY A 151 2.84 -5.88 -0.89
C GLY A 151 2.83 -7.41 -0.98
N ASN A 152 2.30 -7.99 -2.06
CA ASN A 152 2.09 -9.43 -2.17
C ASN A 152 3.41 -10.19 -2.01
N ASN A 153 3.41 -11.22 -1.15
CA ASN A 153 4.56 -12.09 -0.86
C ASN A 153 5.78 -11.35 -0.30
N GLN A 154 5.60 -10.14 0.24
CA GLN A 154 6.65 -9.45 0.97
C GLN A 154 6.94 -10.21 2.26
N THR A 155 8.20 -10.62 2.44
CA THR A 155 8.70 -11.12 3.71
C THR A 155 9.46 -10.00 4.39
N ARG A 156 9.05 -9.66 5.61
CA ARG A 156 9.72 -8.68 6.46
C ARG A 156 10.33 -9.40 7.66
N SER A 157 11.62 -9.21 7.87
CA SER A 157 12.33 -9.78 9.02
C SER A 157 12.51 -8.70 10.08
N PHE A 158 12.23 -9.06 11.33
CA PHE A 158 12.34 -8.18 12.48
C PHE A 158 13.11 -8.91 13.58
N SER A 159 14.03 -8.20 14.23
CA SER A 159 14.75 -8.74 15.39
C SER A 159 14.57 -7.79 16.56
N GLN A 160 14.14 -8.34 17.69
CA GLN A 160 13.88 -7.58 18.90
C GLN A 160 14.40 -8.34 20.11
N THR A 161 15.09 -7.61 20.97
CA THR A 161 15.39 -8.13 22.31
C THR A 161 14.22 -7.79 23.21
N LEU A 162 13.60 -8.82 23.76
CA LEU A 162 12.60 -8.70 24.79
C LEU A 162 13.32 -8.66 26.15
N ARG A 163 13.44 -7.44 26.68
CA ARG A 163 13.86 -7.20 28.06
C ARG A 163 12.61 -6.96 28.88
N PHE A 164 12.37 -7.81 29.87
CA PHE A 164 11.28 -7.67 30.82
C PHE A 164 11.80 -7.84 32.24
#